data_AF-A0A558NIT2-F1
#
_entry.id   AF-A0A558NIT2-F1
#
_cell.length_a   1.000
_cell.length_b   1.000
_cell.length_c   1.000
_cell.angle_alpha   90.00
_cell.angle_beta   90.00
_cell.angle_gamma   90.00
#
_symmetry.space_group_name_H-M   'P 1'
#
loop_
_entity.id
_entity.type
_entity.pdbx_description
1 polymer ?
#
loop_
_entity_poly.entity_id
_entity_poly.type
_entity_poly.pdbx_seq_one_letter_code
_entity_poly.pdbx_strand_id
1 'polypeptide(L)'
;MLFILIGSFLLIAGLLSINFEGLTQSLKEQDQAQWTKLGSPEGSSFIDLGKTLGMFSWVLNQGYESSESPEVKERGRSDFKKAIIARRLLLSGSALLIIGFFAALTGV
;
A
#
# COMPACT_ATOMS: atom_id res chain seq x y z
N MET A 1 15.68 19.37 -11.28
CA MET A 1 15.69 19.13 -9.81
C MET A 1 14.30 19.13 -9.16
N LEU A 2 13.43 20.12 -9.43
CA LEU A 2 12.11 20.23 -8.78
C LEU A 2 11.20 18.99 -8.99
N PHE A 3 11.16 18.42 -10.19
CA PHE A 3 10.42 17.18 -10.46
C PHE A 3 10.91 15.98 -9.64
N ILE A 4 12.21 15.91 -9.37
CA ILE A 4 12.80 14.86 -8.54
C ILE A 4 12.34 15.03 -7.08
N LEU A 5 12.38 16.26 -6.56
CA LEU A 5 11.92 16.55 -5.19
C LEU A 5 10.43 16.23 -5.00
N ILE A 6 9.58 16.65 -5.92
CA ILE A 6 8.13 16.36 -5.87
C ILE A 6 7.90 14.85 -6.02
N GLY A 7 8.58 14.19 -6.96
CA GLY A 7 8.46 12.75 -7.17
C GLY A 7 8.83 11.95 -5.92
N SER A 8 9.95 12.29 -5.28
CA SER A 8 10.39 11.67 -4.02
C SER A 8 9.38 11.91 -2.89
N PHE A 9 8.85 13.12 -2.75
CA PHE A 9 7.84 13.43 -1.75
C PHE A 9 6.57 12.59 -1.95
N LEU A 10 6.10 12.45 -3.19
CA LEU A 10 4.92 11.62 -3.50
C LEU A 10 5.16 10.13 -3.21
N LEU A 11 6.37 9.61 -3.46
CA LEU A 11 6.71 8.23 -3.11
C LEU A 11 6.65 8.00 -1.60
N ILE A 12 7.26 8.91 -0.81
CA ILE A 12 7.25 8.83 0.65
C ILE A 12 5.81 8.93 1.17
N ALA A 13 5.03 9.89 0.70
CA ALA A 13 3.63 10.05 1.08
C ALA A 13 2.79 8.80 0.70
N GLY A 14 3.03 8.23 -0.47
CA GLY A 14 2.40 6.99 -0.93
C GLY A 14 2.73 5.81 -0.03
N LEU A 15 4.00 5.61 0.32
CA LEU A 15 4.45 4.56 1.25
C LEU A 15 3.86 4.72 2.65
N LEU A 16 3.89 5.94 3.20
CA LEU A 16 3.32 6.24 4.53
C LEU A 16 1.80 6.06 4.57
N SER A 17 1.13 6.16 3.43
CA SER A 17 -0.32 5.91 3.32
C SER A 17 -0.67 4.41 3.36
N ILE A 18 0.31 3.51 3.24
CA ILE A 18 0.12 2.06 3.35
C ILE A 18 0.17 1.66 4.82
N ASN A 19 -0.96 1.78 5.51
CA ASN A 19 -1.17 1.24 6.85
C ASN A 19 -2.50 0.46 6.87
N PHE A 20 -2.43 -0.80 7.31
CA PHE A 20 -3.55 -1.74 7.35
C PHE A 20 -3.78 -2.34 8.74
N GLU A 21 -3.32 -1.69 9.81
CA GLU A 21 -3.49 -2.15 11.21
C GLU A 21 -4.91 -2.67 11.51
N GLY A 22 -5.92 -1.87 11.14
CA GLY A 22 -7.32 -2.22 11.39
C GLY A 22 -7.76 -3.50 10.68
N LEU A 23 -7.33 -3.70 9.43
CA LEU A 23 -7.68 -4.89 8.65
C LEU A 23 -6.85 -6.11 9.07
N THR A 24 -5.60 -5.91 9.42
CA THR A 24 -4.73 -6.96 9.98
C THR A 24 -5.28 -7.50 11.29
N GLN A 25 -5.75 -6.61 12.17
CA GLN A 25 -6.37 -7.04 13.43
C GLN A 25 -7.63 -7.86 13.18
N SER A 26 -8.55 -7.41 12.32
CA SER A 26 -9.76 -8.17 12.01
C SER A 26 -9.46 -9.49 11.30
N LEU A 27 -8.43 -9.57 10.46
CA LEU A 27 -7.98 -10.84 9.90
C LEU A 27 -7.45 -11.77 10.99
N LYS A 28 -6.68 -11.27 11.95
CA LYS A 28 -6.15 -12.09 13.05
C LYS A 28 -7.26 -12.65 13.94
N GLU A 29 -8.32 -11.88 14.16
CA GLU A 29 -9.45 -12.26 15.02
C GLU A 29 -10.49 -13.14 14.30
N GLN A 30 -10.77 -12.87 13.02
CA GLN A 30 -11.90 -13.44 12.30
C GLN A 30 -11.51 -14.40 11.16
N ASP A 31 -10.28 -14.31 10.64
CA ASP A 31 -9.82 -15.10 9.48
C ASP A 31 -8.31 -15.41 9.58
N GLN A 32 -7.95 -16.12 10.65
CA GLN A 32 -6.56 -16.40 10.99
C GLN A 32 -5.85 -17.23 9.89
N ALA A 33 -6.59 -18.05 9.16
CA ALA A 33 -6.05 -18.81 8.02
C ALA A 33 -5.56 -17.87 6.92
N GLN A 34 -6.36 -16.86 6.56
CA GLN A 34 -5.97 -15.87 5.56
C GLN A 34 -4.85 -14.95 6.08
N TRP A 35 -4.89 -14.55 7.35
CA TRP A 35 -3.80 -13.80 7.99
C TRP A 35 -2.45 -14.54 7.91
N THR A 36 -2.47 -15.84 8.18
CA THR A 36 -1.27 -16.69 8.13
C THR A 36 -0.77 -16.85 6.69
N LYS A 37 -1.66 -17.01 5.69
CA LYS A 37 -1.30 -17.05 4.27
C LYS A 37 -0.63 -15.76 3.79
N LEU A 38 -1.00 -14.62 4.37
CA LEU A 38 -0.42 -13.31 4.08
C LEU A 38 0.94 -13.08 4.80
N GLY A 39 1.45 -14.10 5.49
CA GLY A 39 2.73 -14.05 6.19
C GLY A 39 2.65 -13.48 7.60
N SER A 40 1.45 -13.36 8.18
CA SER A 40 1.21 -12.77 9.50
C SER A 40 1.73 -11.33 9.60
N PRO A 41 1.21 -10.39 8.78
CA PRO A 41 1.59 -8.98 8.87
C PRO A 41 1.18 -8.41 10.24
N GLU A 42 1.97 -7.48 10.78
CA GLU A 42 1.64 -6.74 12.02
C GLU A 42 0.82 -5.45 11.76
N GLY A 43 0.63 -5.08 10.49
CA GLY A 43 -0.28 -3.99 10.09
C GLY A 43 0.40 -2.63 9.93
N SER A 44 1.49 -2.37 10.65
CA SER A 44 2.30 -1.16 10.52
C SER A 44 3.75 -1.38 10.93
N SER A 45 4.60 -1.82 9.99
CA SER A 45 6.03 -1.73 10.25
C SER A 45 6.85 -1.66 8.98
N PHE A 46 7.72 -0.66 8.89
CA PHE A 46 8.82 -0.63 7.93
C PHE A 46 9.74 -1.86 8.07
N ILE A 47 9.76 -2.50 9.24
CA ILE A 47 10.51 -3.74 9.52
C ILE A 47 9.87 -4.94 8.77
N ASP A 48 8.57 -4.87 8.47
CA ASP A 48 7.80 -5.91 7.77
C ASP A 48 7.28 -5.42 6.40
N LEU A 49 8.09 -4.60 5.71
CA LEU A 49 7.72 -3.99 4.43
C LEU A 49 7.26 -5.03 3.40
N GLY A 50 7.92 -6.20 3.35
CA GLY A 50 7.55 -7.28 2.44
C GLY A 50 6.14 -7.83 2.69
N LYS A 51 5.77 -8.07 3.95
CA LYS A 51 4.43 -8.54 4.32
C LYS A 51 3.38 -7.45 4.12
N THR A 52 3.74 -6.20 4.43
CA THR A 52 2.87 -5.03 4.21
C THR A 52 2.58 -4.83 2.73
N LEU A 53 3.56 -5.04 1.85
CA LEU A 53 3.37 -5.03 0.39
C LEU A 53 2.53 -6.23 -0.09
N GLY A 54 2.70 -7.41 0.52
CA GLY A 54 1.82 -8.56 0.27
C GLY A 54 0.36 -8.24 0.62
N MET A 55 0.14 -7.65 1.79
CA MET A 55 -1.17 -7.16 2.23
C MET A 55 -1.72 -6.08 1.29
N PHE A 56 -0.89 -5.11 0.90
CA PHE A 56 -1.25 -4.05 -0.05
C PHE A 56 -1.72 -4.63 -1.39
N SER A 57 -0.97 -5.59 -1.94
CA SER A 57 -1.32 -6.29 -3.18
C SER A 57 -2.63 -7.08 -3.03
N TRP A 58 -2.79 -7.78 -1.90
CA TRP A 58 -4.01 -8.53 -1.61
C TRP A 58 -5.25 -7.62 -1.49
N VAL A 59 -5.13 -6.48 -0.81
CA VAL A 59 -6.20 -5.46 -0.72
C VAL A 59 -6.52 -4.89 -2.10
N LEU A 60 -5.52 -4.54 -2.91
CA LEU A 60 -5.74 -4.03 -4.27
C LEU A 60 -6.43 -5.03 -5.18
N ASN A 61 -6.19 -6.33 -4.97
CA ASN A 61 -6.88 -7.41 -5.69
C ASN A 61 -8.23 -7.79 -5.05
N GLN A 62 -8.72 -7.00 -4.08
CA GLN A 62 -9.98 -7.24 -3.38
C GLN A 62 -10.05 -8.61 -2.68
N GLY A 63 -8.92 -9.14 -2.23
CA GLY A 63 -8.86 -10.46 -1.61
C GLY A 63 -9.69 -10.58 -0.32
N TYR A 64 -10.06 -9.46 0.32
CA TYR A 64 -10.98 -9.45 1.46
C TYR A 64 -12.39 -9.93 1.13
N GLU A 65 -12.81 -9.90 -0.13
CA GLU A 65 -14.13 -10.39 -0.56
C GLU A 65 -14.28 -11.90 -0.38
N SER A 66 -13.18 -12.65 -0.42
CA SER A 66 -13.19 -14.11 -0.22
C SER A 66 -13.29 -14.53 1.24
N SER A 67 -13.15 -13.60 2.20
CA SER A 67 -13.32 -13.91 3.61
C SER A 67 -14.79 -14.20 3.92
N GLU A 68 -15.09 -15.04 4.91
CA GLU A 68 -16.47 -15.28 5.35
C GLU A 68 -16.94 -14.19 6.33
N SER A 69 -16.00 -13.48 6.97
CA SER A 69 -16.32 -12.47 7.97
C SER A 69 -16.81 -11.15 7.34
N PRO A 70 -18.00 -10.65 7.72
CA PRO A 70 -18.49 -9.36 7.24
C PRO A 70 -17.61 -8.19 7.72
N GLU A 71 -16.99 -8.32 8.90
CA GLU A 71 -16.11 -7.29 9.45
C GLU A 71 -14.84 -7.12 8.61
N VAL A 72 -14.23 -8.23 8.18
CA VAL A 72 -13.06 -8.22 7.28
C VAL A 72 -13.41 -7.57 5.94
N LYS A 73 -14.61 -7.85 5.40
CA LYS A 73 -15.08 -7.21 4.15
C LYS A 73 -15.25 -5.72 4.30
N GLU A 74 -15.90 -5.27 5.38
CA GLU A 74 -16.15 -3.84 5.62
C GLU A 74 -14.84 -3.07 5.77
N ARG A 75 -13.91 -3.56 6.60
CA ARG A 75 -12.58 -2.95 6.76
C ARG A 75 -11.78 -3.01 5.47
N GLY A 76 -11.84 -4.13 4.75
CA GLY A 76 -11.22 -4.31 3.45
C GLY A 76 -11.66 -3.27 2.42
N ARG A 77 -12.97 -2.97 2.35
CA ARG A 77 -13.50 -1.90 1.47
C ARG A 77 -13.01 -0.51 1.86
N SER A 78 -12.93 -0.21 3.16
CA SER A 78 -12.39 1.06 3.65
C SER A 78 -10.93 1.22 3.27
N ASP A 79 -10.12 0.20 3.52
CA ASP A 79 -8.68 0.21 3.27
C ASP A 79 -8.34 0.08 1.77
N PHE A 80 -9.24 -0.47 0.96
CA PHE A 80 -9.11 -0.48 -0.50
C PHE A 80 -9.06 0.94 -1.09
N LYS A 81 -9.86 1.88 -0.57
CA LYS A 81 -9.82 3.29 -1.01
C LYS A 81 -8.45 3.90 -0.72
N LYS A 82 -7.89 3.64 0.47
CA LYS A 82 -6.54 4.09 0.85
C LYS A 82 -5.48 3.45 -0.07
N ALA A 83 -5.62 2.16 -0.36
CA ALA A 83 -4.70 1.44 -1.23
C ALA A 83 -4.68 2.01 -2.66
N ILE A 84 -5.84 2.39 -3.21
CA ILE A 84 -5.93 3.08 -4.51
C ILE A 84 -5.19 4.41 -4.48
N ILE A 85 -5.39 5.22 -3.44
CA ILE A 85 -4.74 6.53 -3.30
C ILE A 85 -3.23 6.34 -3.24
N ALA A 86 -2.75 5.44 -2.37
CA ALA A 86 -1.33 5.10 -2.27
C ALA A 86 -0.76 4.62 -3.62
N ARG A 87 -1.47 3.74 -4.35
CA ARG A 87 -1.07 3.31 -5.70
C ARG A 87 -0.92 4.49 -6.67
N ARG A 88 -1.87 5.43 -6.67
CA ARG A 88 -1.81 6.63 -7.53
C ARG A 88 -0.65 7.54 -7.16
N LEU A 89 -0.39 7.74 -5.86
CA LEU A 89 0.76 8.51 -5.39
C LEU A 89 2.08 7.87 -5.81
N LEU A 90 2.21 6.55 -5.63
CA LEU A 90 3.41 5.81 -6.03
C LEU A 90 3.64 5.89 -7.55
N LEU A 91 2.61 5.63 -8.37
CA LEU A 91 2.74 5.71 -9.82
C LEU A 91 3.07 7.13 -10.31
N SER A 92 2.40 8.14 -9.75
CA SER A 92 2.65 9.54 -10.12
C SER A 92 4.04 10.00 -9.69
N GLY A 93 4.46 9.62 -8.47
CA GLY A 93 5.81 9.88 -7.97
C GLY A 93 6.88 9.23 -8.84
N SER A 94 6.73 7.94 -9.17
CA SER A 94 7.64 7.23 -10.07
C SER A 94 7.72 7.89 -11.46
N ALA A 95 6.59 8.29 -12.05
CA ALA A 95 6.56 8.97 -13.33
C ALA A 95 7.31 10.31 -13.29
N LEU A 96 7.10 11.12 -12.24
CA LEU A 96 7.81 12.38 -12.05
C LEU A 96 9.31 12.20 -11.83
N LEU A 97 9.73 11.14 -11.13
CA LEU A 97 11.15 10.82 -10.97
C LEU A 97 11.79 10.48 -12.31
N ILE A 98 11.13 9.66 -13.14
CA ILE A 98 11.63 9.31 -14.47
C ILE A 98 11.78 10.57 -15.33
N ILE A 99 10.74 11.41 -15.39
CA ILE A 99 10.77 12.67 -16.15
C ILE A 99 11.87 13.60 -15.61
N GLY A 100 11.94 13.77 -14.29
CA GLY A 100 12.93 14.62 -13.65
C GLY A 100 14.36 14.15 -13.83
N PHE A 101 14.59 12.83 -13.88
CA PHE A 101 15.89 12.23 -14.17
C PHE A 101 16.34 12.55 -15.61
N PHE A 102 15.47 12.35 -16.60
CA PHE A 102 15.80 12.69 -17.99
C PHE A 102 16.00 14.19 -18.19
N ALA A 103 15.17 15.04 -17.57
CA ALA A 103 15.33 16.49 -17.61
C ALA A 103 16.71 16.90 -17.07
N ALA A 104 17.08 16.39 -15.89
CA ALA A 104 18.37 16.65 -15.27
C ALA A 104 19.55 16.17 -16.13
N LEU A 105 19.41 15.02 -16.80
CA LEU A 105 20.43 14.51 -17.74
C LEU A 105 20.60 15.41 -18.96
N THR A 106 19.51 16.00 -19.46
CA THR A 106 19.53 16.95 -20.59
C THR A 106 19.90 18.38 -20.20
N GLY A 107 20.15 18.65 -18.92
CA GLY A 107 20.50 19.99 -18.42
C GLY A 107 19.32 20.97 -18.32
N VAL A 108 18.08 20.45 -18.31
CA VAL A 108 16.82 21.19 -18.11
C VAL A 108 16.33 21.01 -16.68
#